data_AF-A8ZML7-F1
#
_entry.id   AF-A8ZML7-F1
#
_cell.length_a   1.000
_cell.length_b   1.000
_cell.length_c   1.000
_cell.angle_alpha   90.00
_cell.angle_beta   90.00
_cell.angle_gamma   90.00
#
_symmetry.space_group_name_H-M   'P 1'
#
loop_
_entity.id
_entity.type
_entity.pdbx_description
1 polymer ?
#
loop_
_entity_poly.entity_id
_entity_poly.type
_entity_poly.pdbx_seq_one_letter_code
_entity_poly.pdbx_strand_id
1 'polypeptide(L)'
;MSWSLVQQKRLLKEREILSQYFKAFEWVNPTDSCNTCIEGDLLTNSKNKYQIRVYVPSDYPNSRPDMVVVSPDPLIGFNGKNLLDFGADMKMHTLSPRNGHVNICHYRDWLPNLTLYLVVLKGRIWLEALDAYRNSGLEISEYLPHM
;
A
#
# COMPACT_ATOMS: atom_id res chain seq x y z
N MET A 1 14.91 6.82 15.63
CA MET A 1 14.26 7.26 16.90
C MET A 1 13.36 6.14 17.40
N SER A 2 13.10 6.01 18.71
CA SER A 2 12.22 4.95 19.23
C SER A 2 10.75 5.38 19.33
N TRP A 3 9.83 4.43 19.16
CA TRP A 3 8.40 4.63 19.39
C TRP A 3 8.06 5.00 20.85
N SER A 4 7.08 5.87 21.06
CA SER A 4 6.50 6.10 22.39
C SER A 4 5.73 4.87 22.90
N LEU A 5 5.49 4.76 24.20
CA LEU A 5 4.76 3.62 24.79
C LEU A 5 3.35 3.46 24.21
N VAL A 6 2.66 4.56 23.90
CA VAL A 6 1.32 4.54 23.29
C VAL A 6 1.41 3.98 21.86
N GLN A 7 2.39 4.44 21.09
CA GLN A 7 2.61 3.94 19.72
C GLN A 7 3.03 2.48 19.70
N GLN A 8 3.89 2.04 20.64
CA GLN A 8 4.25 0.63 20.77
C GLN A 8 3.02 -0.25 20.99
N LYS A 9 2.13 0.12 21.92
CA LYS A 9 0.85 -0.61 22.13
C LYS A 9 0.00 -0.64 20.87
N ARG A 10 -0.08 0.48 20.14
CA ARG A 10 -0.79 0.55 18.88
C ARG A 10 -0.19 -0.38 17.82
N LEU A 11 1.12 -0.33 17.60
CA LEU A 11 1.80 -1.16 16.60
C LEU A 11 1.76 -2.66 16.93
N LEU A 12 1.80 -3.01 18.22
CA LEU A 12 1.56 -4.38 18.66
C LEU A 12 0.17 -4.86 18.24
N LYS A 13 -0.86 -4.00 18.39
CA LYS A 13 -2.21 -4.32 17.96
C LYS A 13 -2.32 -4.45 16.44
N GLU A 14 -1.66 -3.57 15.69
CA GLU A 14 -1.59 -3.67 14.23
C GLU A 14 -0.95 -4.98 13.79
N ARG A 15 0.14 -5.40 14.46
CA ARG A 15 0.81 -6.68 14.16
C ARG A 15 -0.10 -7.88 14.43
N GLU A 16 -0.85 -7.88 15.54
CA GLU A 16 -1.84 -8.92 15.82
C GLU A 16 -2.91 -9.01 14.74
N ILE A 17 -3.51 -7.88 14.36
CA ILE A 17 -4.57 -7.84 13.33
C ILE A 17 -3.99 -8.27 11.98
N LEU A 18 -2.86 -7.71 11.57
CA LEU A 18 -2.26 -7.99 10.27
C LEU A 18 -1.89 -9.47 10.11
N SER A 19 -1.30 -10.08 11.14
CA SER A 19 -0.89 -11.49 11.10
C SER A 19 -2.06 -12.48 11.00
N GLN A 20 -3.29 -12.07 11.34
CA GLN A 20 -4.47 -12.91 11.17
C GLN A 20 -4.86 -13.06 9.68
N TYR A 21 -4.72 -11.99 8.90
CA TYR A 21 -5.22 -11.91 7.52
C TYR A 21 -4.12 -11.96 6.45
N PHE A 22 -2.96 -11.38 6.75
CA PHE A 22 -1.83 -11.23 5.82
C PHE A 22 -0.55 -11.80 6.45
N LYS A 23 -0.53 -13.13 6.65
CA LYS A 23 0.59 -13.85 7.29
C LYS A 23 1.94 -13.70 6.58
N ALA A 24 1.93 -13.39 5.29
CA ALA A 24 3.14 -13.19 4.49
C ALA A 24 3.78 -11.81 4.69
N PHE A 25 3.19 -10.94 5.51
CA PHE A 25 3.75 -9.62 5.80
C PHE A 25 4.72 -9.67 6.99
N GLU A 26 5.90 -9.12 6.77
CA GLU A 26 6.95 -8.98 7.76
C GLU A 26 7.11 -7.52 8.18
N TRP A 27 7.58 -7.31 9.40
CA TRP A 27 7.91 -5.98 9.92
C TRP A 27 9.40 -5.72 9.74
N VAL A 28 9.73 -4.65 9.02
CA VAL A 28 11.10 -4.22 8.78
C VAL A 28 11.41 -3.03 9.70
N ASN A 29 12.54 -3.11 10.39
CA ASN A 29 12.99 -2.11 11.38
C ASN A 29 11.92 -1.73 12.43
N PRO A 30 11.23 -2.69 13.09
CA PRO A 30 10.03 -2.42 13.89
C PRO A 30 10.23 -1.48 15.09
N THR A 31 11.47 -1.25 15.51
CA THR A 31 11.82 -0.40 16.64
C THR A 31 12.24 1.02 16.24
N ASP A 32 12.52 1.26 14.95
CA ASP A 32 12.93 2.56 14.44
C ASP A 32 11.74 3.30 13.84
N SER A 33 11.18 4.23 14.61
CA SER A 33 10.05 5.07 14.19
C SER A 33 10.30 5.87 12.91
N CYS A 34 11.55 6.08 12.50
CA CYS A 34 11.87 6.81 11.29
C CYS A 34 11.93 5.92 10.04
N ASN A 35 12.00 4.59 10.21
CA ASN A 35 12.28 3.66 9.11
C ASN A 35 11.49 2.33 9.23
N THR A 36 10.44 2.30 10.04
CA THR A 36 9.57 1.13 10.16
C THR A 36 8.71 0.99 8.91
N CYS A 37 8.68 -0.19 8.32
CA CYS A 37 7.70 -0.57 7.31
C CYS A 37 7.20 -1.99 7.51
N ILE A 38 6.07 -2.31 6.86
CA ILE A 38 5.64 -3.69 6.66
C ILE A 38 5.77 -4.04 5.17
N GLU A 39 6.22 -5.25 4.88
CA GLU A 39 6.46 -5.72 3.52
C GLU A 39 5.90 -7.13 3.35
N GLY A 40 5.28 -7.40 2.22
CA GLY A 40 4.76 -8.73 1.96
C GLY A 40 4.20 -8.91 0.56
N ASP A 41 3.99 -10.16 0.23
CA ASP A 41 3.44 -10.56 -1.06
C ASP A 41 1.90 -10.54 -1.03
N LEU A 42 1.31 -10.00 -2.09
CA LEU A 42 -0.11 -10.09 -2.39
C LEU A 42 -0.31 -10.82 -3.71
N LEU A 43 -1.36 -11.64 -3.75
CA LEU A 43 -1.84 -12.31 -4.96
C LEU A 43 -3.19 -11.74 -5.34
N THR A 44 -3.32 -11.39 -6.63
CA THR A 44 -4.61 -11.10 -7.23
C THR A 44 -5.38 -12.39 -7.51
N ASN A 45 -6.67 -12.27 -7.84
CA ASN A 45 -7.49 -13.40 -8.25
C ASN A 45 -6.96 -14.07 -9.53
N SER A 46 -6.28 -13.30 -10.40
CA SER A 46 -5.58 -13.79 -11.59
C SER A 46 -4.24 -14.47 -11.29
N LYS A 47 -3.88 -14.64 -10.01
CA LYS A 47 -2.62 -15.20 -9.52
C LYS A 47 -1.38 -14.37 -9.86
N ASN A 48 -1.56 -13.11 -10.24
CA ASN A 48 -0.42 -12.19 -10.38
C ASN A 48 0.11 -11.85 -8.98
N LYS A 49 1.42 -11.94 -8.82
CA LYS A 49 2.11 -11.72 -7.55
C LYS A 49 2.74 -10.33 -7.53
N TYR A 50 2.52 -9.63 -6.43
CA TYR A 50 3.06 -8.30 -6.19
C TYR A 50 3.66 -8.23 -4.80
N GLN A 51 4.81 -7.57 -4.67
CA GLN A 51 5.37 -7.23 -3.37
C GLN A 51 4.97 -5.80 -3.02
N ILE A 52 4.33 -5.61 -1.88
CA ILE A 52 3.90 -4.30 -1.38
C ILE A 52 4.73 -3.93 -0.15
N ARG A 53 5.05 -2.64 -0.03
CA ARG A 53 5.63 -2.04 1.16
C ARG A 53 4.74 -0.94 1.68
N VAL A 54 4.42 -0.96 2.97
CA VAL A 54 3.72 0.12 3.66
C VAL A 54 4.67 0.78 4.64
N TYR A 55 4.97 2.05 4.43
CA TYR A 55 5.82 2.85 5.30
C TYR A 55 5.00 3.39 6.48
N VAL A 56 5.40 3.05 7.70
CA VAL A 56 4.73 3.51 8.91
C VAL A 56 5.33 4.87 9.31
N PRO A 57 4.54 5.96 9.37
CA PRO A 57 5.08 7.28 9.68
C PRO A 57 5.45 7.38 11.17
N SER A 58 6.42 8.23 11.50
CA SER A 58 6.97 8.35 12.87
C SER A 58 5.97 8.85 13.91
N ASP A 59 4.91 9.52 13.47
CA ASP A 59 3.79 10.00 14.29
C ASP A 59 2.55 9.09 14.20
N TYR A 60 2.67 7.89 13.62
CA TYR A 60 1.58 6.91 13.53
C TYR A 60 0.94 6.72 14.92
N PRO A 61 -0.41 6.70 15.04
CA PRO A 61 -1.40 6.64 13.97
C PRO A 61 -1.92 8.00 13.47
N ASN A 62 -1.27 9.13 13.78
CA ASN A 62 -1.81 10.45 13.44
C ASN A 62 -1.69 10.77 11.95
N SER A 63 -0.59 10.37 11.30
CA SER A 63 -0.45 10.47 9.85
C SER A 63 -0.75 9.16 9.12
N ARG A 64 -1.20 9.33 7.88
CA ARG A 64 -1.48 8.24 6.94
C ARG A 64 -0.17 7.56 6.52
N PRO A 65 -0.08 6.22 6.52
CA PRO A 65 1.03 5.51 5.92
C PRO A 65 0.98 5.57 4.39
N ASP A 66 2.16 5.58 3.75
CA ASP A 66 2.25 5.42 2.29
C ASP A 66 2.42 3.94 1.94
N MET A 67 1.85 3.54 0.81
CA MET A 67 1.85 2.16 0.35
C MET A 67 2.34 2.12 -1.09
N VAL A 68 3.42 1.37 -1.35
CA VAL A 68 4.04 1.29 -2.66
C VAL A 68 4.10 -0.14 -3.19
N VAL A 69 4.12 -0.28 -4.51
CA VAL A 69 4.42 -1.54 -5.18
C VAL A 69 5.94 -1.64 -5.40
N VAL A 70 6.57 -2.58 -4.72
CA VAL A 70 8.03 -2.83 -4.81
C VAL A 70 8.37 -3.78 -5.96
N SER A 71 7.50 -4.74 -6.24
CA SER A 71 7.69 -5.71 -7.32
C SER A 71 6.35 -6.08 -7.96
N PRO A 72 6.27 -6.25 -9.29
CA PRO A 72 7.38 -6.12 -10.26
C PRO A 72 7.82 -4.66 -10.45
N ASP A 73 9.10 -4.48 -10.79
CA ASP A 73 9.72 -3.20 -11.13
C ASP A 73 10.45 -3.34 -12.48
N PRO A 74 10.02 -2.65 -13.55
CA PRO A 74 8.94 -1.67 -13.60
C PRO A 74 7.54 -2.28 -13.43
N LEU A 75 6.62 -1.53 -12.84
CA LEU A 75 5.22 -1.91 -12.77
C LEU A 75 4.52 -1.59 -14.08
N ILE A 76 4.48 -2.57 -14.98
CA ILE A 76 3.89 -2.42 -16.31
C ILE A 76 2.36 -2.46 -16.25
N GLY A 77 1.70 -1.58 -17.00
CA GLY A 77 0.26 -1.50 -17.19
C GLY A 77 -0.19 -1.85 -18.61
N PHE A 78 -1.35 -1.33 -19.00
CA PHE A 78 -1.89 -1.47 -20.37
C PHE A 78 -0.90 -0.99 -21.44
N ASN A 79 -0.85 -1.70 -22.57
CA ASN A 79 0.05 -1.43 -23.71
C ASN A 79 1.53 -1.28 -23.35
N GLY A 80 2.00 -1.93 -22.28
CA GLY A 80 3.42 -1.89 -21.90
C GLY A 80 3.86 -0.59 -21.21
N LYS A 81 2.92 0.32 -20.89
CA LYS A 81 3.24 1.58 -20.22
C LYS A 81 3.70 1.35 -18.79
N ASN A 82 4.79 1.99 -18.37
CA ASN A 82 5.21 1.99 -16.98
C ASN A 82 4.25 2.84 -16.13
N LEU A 83 3.69 2.27 -15.06
CA LEU A 83 2.80 3.00 -14.17
C LEU A 83 3.49 4.15 -13.43
N LEU A 84 4.80 4.08 -13.25
CA LEU A 84 5.57 5.16 -12.62
C LEU A 84 5.48 6.47 -13.42
N ASP A 85 5.33 6.39 -14.74
CA ASP A 85 5.28 7.56 -15.64
C ASP A 85 4.00 8.39 -15.48
N PHE A 86 2.96 7.84 -14.85
CA PHE A 86 1.75 8.60 -14.53
C PHE A 86 1.94 9.55 -13.35
N GLY A 87 2.91 9.29 -12.46
CA GLY A 87 3.09 10.08 -11.25
C GLY A 87 1.85 10.07 -10.34
N ALA A 88 1.51 11.24 -9.79
CA ALA A 88 0.27 11.43 -9.04
C ALA A 88 -0.90 11.60 -10.02
N ASP A 89 -1.80 10.62 -10.06
CA ASP A 89 -2.90 10.60 -11.01
C ASP A 89 -4.18 10.07 -10.35
N MET A 90 -5.24 10.88 -10.39
CA MET A 90 -6.52 10.57 -9.76
C MET A 90 -7.24 9.39 -10.42
N LYS A 91 -7.10 9.24 -11.75
CA LYS A 91 -7.73 8.17 -12.53
C LYS A 91 -7.02 6.83 -12.32
N MET A 92 -5.71 6.88 -12.07
CA MET A 92 -4.91 5.69 -11.74
C MET A 92 -4.89 5.38 -10.23
N HIS A 93 -5.50 6.23 -9.40
CA HIS A 93 -5.42 6.13 -7.94
C HIS A 93 -3.97 6.03 -7.44
N THR A 94 -3.08 6.87 -7.98
CA THR A 94 -1.68 6.95 -7.58
C THR A 94 -1.36 8.31 -6.96
N LEU A 95 -0.38 8.31 -6.08
CA LEU A 95 0.22 9.51 -5.48
C LEU A 95 1.59 9.76 -6.10
N SER A 96 2.25 10.86 -5.72
CA SER A 96 3.63 11.10 -6.11
C SER A 96 4.49 9.88 -5.76
N PRO A 97 5.33 9.40 -6.70
CA PRO A 97 6.18 8.24 -6.47
C PRO A 97 7.00 8.38 -5.19
N ARG A 98 7.14 7.28 -4.47
CA ARG A 98 7.94 7.22 -3.23
C ARG A 98 9.07 6.24 -3.43
N ASN A 99 10.30 6.72 -3.31
CA ASN A 99 11.53 5.92 -3.50
C ASN A 99 11.58 5.17 -4.84
N GLY A 100 11.15 5.81 -5.93
CA GLY A 100 11.14 5.18 -7.26
C GLY A 100 10.01 4.18 -7.51
N HIS A 101 9.10 4.00 -6.54
CA HIS A 101 7.99 3.06 -6.67
C HIS A 101 6.64 3.77 -6.84
N VAL A 102 5.71 3.08 -7.50
CA VAL A 102 4.31 3.52 -7.64
C VAL A 102 3.67 3.56 -6.25
N ASN A 103 3.24 4.75 -5.83
CA ASN A 103 2.60 4.98 -4.54
C ASN A 103 1.07 4.95 -4.72
N ILE A 104 0.40 4.01 -4.06
CA ILE A 104 -1.04 3.78 -4.20
C ILE A 104 -1.80 4.77 -3.30
N CYS A 105 -2.76 5.48 -3.88
CA CYS A 105 -3.73 6.28 -3.13
C CYS A 105 -4.79 5.37 -2.50
N HIS A 106 -5.05 5.52 -1.19
CA HIS A 106 -6.01 4.69 -0.47
C HIS A 106 -7.04 5.49 0.34
N TYR A 107 -6.64 6.13 1.44
CA TYR A 107 -7.50 6.99 2.27
C TYR A 107 -7.17 8.47 2.00
N ARG A 108 -8.16 9.24 1.52
CA ARG A 108 -8.07 10.71 1.46
C ARG A 108 -8.13 11.28 2.87
N ASP A 109 -9.19 10.93 3.59
CA ASP A 109 -9.42 11.32 4.98
C ASP A 109 -8.90 10.20 5.90
N TRP A 110 -7.67 10.36 6.37
CA TRP A 110 -7.08 9.43 7.32
C TRP A 110 -7.60 9.68 8.73
N LEU A 111 -8.10 8.63 9.37
CA LEU A 111 -8.49 8.65 10.77
C LEU A 111 -7.56 7.74 11.58
N PRO A 112 -7.11 8.18 12.78
CA PRO A 112 -6.19 7.39 13.58
C PRO A 112 -6.69 5.99 13.94
N ASN A 113 -7.99 5.71 13.94
CA ASN A 113 -8.54 4.39 14.23
C ASN A 113 -8.45 3.39 13.06
N LEU A 114 -8.06 3.83 11.85
CA LEU A 114 -7.83 2.95 10.70
C LEU A 114 -6.55 2.14 10.86
N THR A 115 -6.60 0.87 10.46
CA THR A 115 -5.52 -0.11 10.69
C THR A 115 -4.63 -0.31 9.47
N LEU A 116 -3.40 -0.79 9.67
CA LEU A 116 -2.51 -1.22 8.58
C LEU A 116 -3.11 -2.36 7.78
N TYR A 117 -3.89 -3.24 8.41
CA TYR A 117 -4.70 -4.25 7.71
C TYR A 117 -5.61 -3.62 6.65
N LEU A 118 -6.34 -2.56 7.01
CA LEU A 118 -7.23 -1.87 6.07
C LEU A 118 -6.47 -1.17 4.94
N VAL A 119 -5.24 -0.72 5.19
CA VAL A 119 -4.35 -0.16 4.17
C VAL A 119 -3.92 -1.25 3.19
N VAL A 120 -3.41 -2.38 3.69
CA VAL A 120 -3.00 -3.53 2.85
C VAL A 120 -4.19 -4.09 2.05
N LEU A 121 -5.38 -4.14 2.65
CA LEU A 121 -6.60 -4.56 1.96
C LEU A 121 -6.96 -3.64 0.79
N LYS A 122 -6.85 -2.31 0.96
CA LYS A 122 -7.02 -1.35 -0.15
C LYS A 122 -5.96 -1.56 -1.24
N GLY A 123 -4.72 -1.88 -0.85
CA GLY A 123 -3.66 -2.24 -1.79
C GLY A 123 -4.01 -3.47 -2.62
N ARG A 124 -4.53 -4.53 -1.97
CA ARG A 124 -5.02 -5.72 -2.67
C ARG A 124 -6.11 -5.38 -3.68
N ILE A 125 -7.10 -4.58 -3.26
CA ILE A 125 -8.21 -4.15 -4.13
C ILE A 125 -7.69 -3.34 -5.33
N TRP A 126 -6.71 -2.44 -5.11
CA TRP A 126 -6.06 -1.68 -6.18
C TRP A 126 -5.33 -2.60 -7.16
N LEU A 127 -4.66 -3.66 -6.70
CA LEU A 127 -4.01 -4.64 -7.57
C LEU A 127 -5.01 -5.44 -8.44
N GLU A 128 -6.21 -5.74 -7.93
CA GLU A 128 -7.26 -6.35 -8.75
C GLU A 128 -7.72 -5.39 -9.87
N ALA A 129 -7.85 -4.10 -9.57
CA ALA A 129 -8.17 -3.08 -10.56
C ALA A 129 -7.03 -2.85 -11.56
N LEU A 130 -5.77 -2.97 -11.13
CA LEU A 130 -4.61 -2.95 -12.03
C LEU A 130 -4.66 -4.11 -13.03
N ASP A 131 -5.00 -5.32 -12.59
CA ASP A 131 -5.17 -6.47 -13.48
C ASP A 131 -6.31 -6.22 -14.49
N ALA A 132 -7.41 -5.59 -14.07
CA ALA A 132 -8.48 -5.20 -14.98
C ALA A 132 -8.02 -4.14 -16.00
N TYR A 133 -7.33 -3.09 -15.55
CA TYR A 133 -6.73 -2.06 -16.42
C TYR A 133 -5.77 -2.65 -17.45
N ARG A 134 -4.90 -3.59 -17.06
CA ARG A 134 -3.98 -4.28 -17.98
C ARG A 134 -4.69 -4.99 -19.12
N ASN A 135 -5.91 -5.48 -18.90
CA ASN A 135 -6.68 -6.20 -19.89
C ASN A 135 -7.56 -5.29 -20.76
N SER A 136 -8.18 -4.27 -20.17
CA SER A 136 -9.20 -3.44 -20.84
C SER A 136 -8.69 -2.08 -21.31
N GLY A 137 -7.64 -1.55 -20.69
CA GLY A 137 -7.22 -0.16 -20.82
C GLY A 137 -8.11 0.87 -20.11
N LEU A 138 -9.19 0.44 -19.42
CA LEU A 138 -10.05 1.33 -18.64
C LEU A 138 -9.36 1.76 -17.35
N GLU A 139 -9.42 3.06 -17.05
CA GLU A 139 -8.76 3.67 -15.89
C GLU A 139 -9.15 2.98 -14.57
N ILE A 140 -8.24 2.95 -13.61
CA ILE A 140 -8.46 2.27 -12.32
C ILE A 140 -9.69 2.84 -11.58
N SER A 141 -9.97 4.13 -11.73
CA SER A 141 -11.16 4.80 -11.16
C SER A 141 -12.49 4.26 -11.67
N GLU A 142 -12.52 3.62 -12.84
CA GLU A 142 -13.73 2.97 -13.37
C GLU A 142 -14.08 1.69 -12.58
N TYR A 143 -13.07 1.05 -11.99
CA TYR A 143 -13.23 -0.14 -11.14
C TYR A 143 -13.34 0.22 -9.66
N LEU A 144 -12.67 1.30 -9.27
CA LEU A 144 -12.59 1.80 -7.90
C LEU A 144 -13.14 3.21 -7.85
N PRO A 145 -14.49 3.38 -7.87
CA PRO A 145 -15.07 4.70 -7.71
C PRO A 145 -14.54 5.33 -6.42
N HIS A 146 -14.30 6.65 -6.45
CA HIS A 146 -13.76 7.37 -5.30
C HIS A 146 -14.54 7.03 -4.03
N MET A 147 -13.86 6.37 -3.11
CA MET A 147 -14.38 5.95 -1.80
C MET A 147 -14.14 7.01 -0.75
#